data_AF-A0A934VCA3-F1
#
_entry.id   AF-A0A934VCA3-F1
#
_cell.length_a   1.000
_cell.length_b   1.000
_cell.length_c   1.000
_cell.angle_alpha   90.00
_cell.angle_beta   90.00
_cell.angle_gamma   90.00
#
_symmetry.space_group_name_H-M   'P 1'
#
loop_
_entity.id
_entity.type
_entity.pdbx_description
1 polymer ?
#
loop_
_entity_poly.entity_id
_entity_poly.type
_entity_poly.pdbx_seq_one_letter_code
_entity_poly.pdbx_strand_id
1 'polypeptide(L)'
;MNSELPLYEPDTEATYQLDIVARLTGISSQTILRYQEQGLIRGTDLDDEAVHTLRRIEHLRQTCEANISGLKLILDLMNQVERLKSELRSQH
;
A
#
# COMPACT_ATOMS: atom_id res chain seq x y z
N MET A 1 -3.97 35.34 -18.65
CA MET A 1 -4.74 34.57 -17.65
C MET A 1 -3.91 33.34 -17.34
N ASN A 2 -3.11 33.41 -16.27
CA ASN A 2 -2.32 32.27 -15.79
C ASN A 2 -3.26 31.42 -14.93
N SER A 3 -3.77 30.34 -15.50
CA SER A 3 -4.51 29.34 -14.74
C SER A 3 -3.50 28.46 -14.00
N GLU A 4 -3.09 28.91 -12.81
CA GLU A 4 -2.45 28.02 -11.85
C GLU A 4 -3.49 26.96 -11.47
N LEU A 5 -3.33 25.75 -12.02
CA LEU A 5 -4.09 24.60 -11.55
C LEU A 5 -3.82 24.46 -10.05
N PRO A 6 -4.85 24.36 -9.20
CA PRO A 6 -4.62 24.12 -7.79
C PRO A 6 -3.80 22.83 -7.65
N LEU A 7 -2.62 22.95 -7.03
CA LEU A 7 -1.85 21.79 -6.61
C LEU A 7 -2.73 21.05 -5.62
N TYR A 8 -3.26 19.91 -6.06
CA TYR A 8 -3.91 18.96 -5.17
C TYR A 8 -2.82 18.40 -4.27
N GLU A 9 -2.69 18.96 -3.07
CA GLU A 9 -1.94 18.33 -1.98
C GLU A 9 -2.84 17.22 -1.44
N PRO A 10 -2.52 15.93 -1.66
CA PRO A 10 -3.28 14.86 -1.03
C PRO A 10 -3.17 15.04 0.48
N ASP A 11 -4.31 15.18 1.16
CA ASP A 11 -4.37 15.17 2.61
C ASP A 11 -3.75 13.84 3.07
N THR A 12 -2.58 13.91 3.71
CA THR A 12 -1.82 12.73 4.16
C THR A 12 -2.56 11.87 5.19
N GLU A 13 -3.69 12.37 5.71
CA GLU A 13 -4.61 11.69 6.65
C GLU A 13 -5.96 11.30 6.00
N ALA A 14 -6.10 11.39 4.67
CA ALA A 14 -7.34 11.03 4.00
C ALA A 14 -7.58 9.51 4.05
N THR A 15 -8.46 9.07 4.95
CA THR A 15 -8.97 7.70 4.97
C THR A 15 -9.99 7.52 3.84
N TYR A 16 -9.73 6.59 2.93
CA TYR A 16 -10.65 6.17 1.88
C TYR A 16 -11.68 5.16 2.39
N GLN A 17 -12.85 5.17 1.77
CA GLN A 17 -13.82 4.09 1.95
C GLN A 17 -13.35 2.81 1.22
N LEU A 18 -13.76 1.65 1.73
CA LEU A 18 -13.38 0.33 1.20
C LEU A 18 -13.74 0.13 -0.27
N ASP A 19 -14.84 0.71 -0.73
CA ASP A 19 -15.28 0.65 -2.12
C ASP A 19 -14.40 1.51 -3.04
N ILE A 20 -13.93 2.66 -2.56
CA ILE A 20 -12.97 3.53 -3.25
C ILE A 20 -11.64 2.79 -3.41
N VAL A 21 -11.13 2.19 -2.33
CA VAL A 21 -9.87 1.42 -2.36
C VAL A 21 -9.97 0.22 -3.29
N ALA A 22 -11.10 -0.48 -3.29
CA ALA A 22 -11.35 -1.58 -4.23
C ALA A 22 -11.25 -1.11 -5.68
N ARG A 23 -11.82 0.06 -6.02
CA ARG A 23 -11.71 0.65 -7.37
C ARG A 23 -10.29 1.10 -7.70
N LEU A 24 -9.58 1.70 -6.74
CA LEU A 24 -8.21 2.21 -6.94
C LEU A 24 -7.18 1.09 -7.12
N THR A 25 -7.41 -0.07 -6.51
CA THR A 25 -6.49 -1.21 -6.51
C THR A 25 -6.90 -2.30 -7.49
N GLY A 26 -8.17 -2.32 -7.94
CA GLY A 26 -8.75 -3.41 -8.71
C GLY A 26 -9.01 -4.68 -7.90
N ILE A 27 -8.83 -4.62 -6.57
CA ILE A 27 -8.99 -5.75 -5.66
C ILE A 27 -10.41 -5.73 -5.08
N SER A 28 -11.07 -6.88 -5.01
CA SER A 28 -12.41 -6.94 -4.40
C SER A 28 -12.38 -6.58 -2.92
N SER A 29 -13.39 -5.87 -2.44
CA SER A 29 -13.53 -5.47 -1.03
C SER A 29 -13.40 -6.66 -0.06
N GLN A 30 -13.93 -7.83 -0.44
CA GLN A 30 -13.77 -9.06 0.33
C GLN A 30 -12.31 -9.52 0.46
N THR A 31 -11.51 -9.36 -0.60
CA THR A 31 -10.09 -9.71 -0.56
C THR A 31 -9.28 -8.73 0.29
N ILE A 32 -9.62 -7.44 0.23
CA ILE A 32 -9.01 -6.40 1.06
C ILE A 32 -9.26 -6.70 2.55
N LEU A 33 -10.52 -7.01 2.92
CA LEU A 33 -10.87 -7.40 4.29
C LEU A 33 -10.07 -8.62 4.76
N ARG A 34 -9.94 -9.65 3.91
CA ARG A 34 -9.13 -10.83 4.23
C ARG A 34 -7.65 -10.47 4.46
N TYR A 35 -7.10 -9.53 3.70
CA TYR A 35 -5.72 -9.05 3.91
C TYR A 35 -5.56 -8.27 5.21
N GLN A 36 -6.58 -7.51 5.63
CA GLN A 36 -6.59 -6.87 6.95
C GLN A 36 -6.66 -7.92 8.08
N GLU A 37 -7.54 -8.92 7.98
CA GLU A 37 -7.65 -10.01 8.96
C GLU A 37 -6.34 -10.80 9.12
N GLN A 38 -5.58 -10.96 8.03
CA GLN A 38 -4.30 -11.65 8.02
C GLN A 38 -3.11 -10.75 8.41
N GLY A 39 -3.35 -9.46 8.65
CA GLY A 39 -2.35 -8.48 9.04
C GLY A 39 -1.36 -8.10 7.93
N LEU A 40 -1.75 -8.26 6.66
CA LEU A 40 -0.96 -7.80 5.50
C LEU A 40 -1.07 -6.28 5.32
N ILE A 41 -2.19 -5.70 5.75
CA ILE A 41 -2.43 -4.26 5.79
C ILE A 41 -2.61 -3.90 7.27
N ARG A 42 -1.88 -2.89 7.73
CA ARG A 42 -1.97 -2.42 9.11
C ARG A 42 -2.97 -1.27 9.17
N GLY A 43 -3.90 -1.32 10.13
CA GLY A 43 -4.84 -0.22 10.41
C GLY A 43 -6.26 -0.45 9.90
N THR A 44 -7.20 0.25 10.54
CA THR A 44 -8.60 0.36 10.11
C THR A 44 -8.74 1.40 9.00
N ASP A 45 -7.82 2.37 8.97
CA ASP A 45 -7.77 3.43 7.98
C ASP A 45 -7.16 2.91 6.68
N LEU A 46 -7.94 2.99 5.60
CA LEU A 46 -7.46 2.73 4.25
C LEU A 46 -6.94 4.06 3.68
N ASP A 47 -5.73 4.43 4.02
CA ASP A 47 -5.04 5.62 3.51
C ASP A 47 -4.28 5.33 2.21
N ASP A 48 -3.50 6.30 1.73
CA ASP A 48 -2.65 6.13 0.55
C ASP A 48 -1.62 4.99 0.74
N GLU A 49 -1.07 4.82 1.95
CA GLU A 49 -0.11 3.74 2.25
C GLU A 49 -0.76 2.35 2.16
N ALA A 50 -2.02 2.22 2.60
CA ALA A 50 -2.81 1.01 2.44
C ALA A 50 -3.06 0.71 0.95
N VAL A 51 -3.38 1.72 0.15
CA VAL A 51 -3.56 1.57 -1.32
C VAL A 51 -2.24 1.15 -1.99
N HIS A 52 -1.12 1.77 -1.62
CA HIS A 52 0.21 1.43 -2.12
C HIS A 52 0.59 -0.01 -1.77
N THR A 53 0.37 -0.42 -0.51
CA THR A 53 0.63 -1.78 -0.02
C THR A 53 -0.22 -2.80 -0.78
N LEU A 54 -1.51 -2.53 -0.97
CA LEU A 54 -2.44 -3.39 -1.71
C LEU A 54 -1.99 -3.62 -3.16
N ARG A 55 -1.62 -2.55 -3.87
CA ARG A 55 -1.10 -2.67 -5.25
C ARG A 55 0.17 -3.51 -5.30
N ARG A 56 1.05 -3.35 -4.32
CA ARG A 56 2.31 -4.12 -4.24
C ARG A 56 2.05 -5.60 -3.96
N ILE A 57 1.11 -5.92 -3.07
CA ILE A 57 0.69 -7.29 -2.78
C ILE A 57 0.17 -7.97 -4.05
N GLU A 58 -0.74 -7.31 -4.77
CA GLU A 58 -1.34 -7.90 -5.96
C GLU A 58 -0.32 -8.10 -7.09
N HIS A 59 0.58 -7.15 -7.29
CA HIS A 59 1.69 -7.31 -8.24
C HIS A 59 2.58 -8.50 -7.89
N LEU A 60 2.94 -8.67 -6.62
CA LEU A 60 3.73 -9.82 -6.16
C LEU A 60 2.97 -11.14 -6.30
N ARG A 61 1.66 -11.15 -6.04
CA ARG A 61 0.82 -12.35 -6.20
C ARG A 61 0.79 -12.80 -7.66
N GLN A 62 0.64 -11.86 -8.58
CA GLN A 62 0.63 -12.13 -10.02
C GLN A 62 2.01 -12.55 -10.55
N THR A 63 3.08 -11.96 -10.02
CA THR A 63 4.44 -12.18 -10.55
C THR A 63 5.10 -13.43 -9.99
N CYS A 64 4.83 -13.78 -8.72
CA CYS A 64 5.59 -14.81 -8.01
C CYS A 64 4.82 -16.13 -7.79
N GLU A 65 3.54 -16.23 -8.21
CA GLU A 65 2.61 -17.31 -7.82
C GLU A 65 2.67 -17.64 -6.31
N ALA A 66 3.05 -16.64 -5.50
CA ALA A 66 3.39 -16.85 -4.12
C ALA A 66 2.11 -16.96 -3.29
N ASN A 67 2.08 -17.95 -2.40
CA ASN A 67 1.05 -18.04 -1.38
C ASN A 67 1.18 -16.86 -0.38
N ILE A 68 0.15 -16.67 0.45
CA ILE A 68 0.06 -15.56 1.41
C ILE A 68 1.28 -15.48 2.34
N SER A 69 1.81 -16.62 2.79
CA SER A 69 3.00 -16.66 3.64
C SER A 69 4.24 -16.15 2.91
N GLY A 70 4.41 -16.51 1.64
CA GLY A 70 5.46 -16.00 0.77
C GLY A 70 5.34 -14.49 0.53
N LEU A 71 4.12 -14.00 0.28
CA LEU A 71 3.85 -12.57 0.13
C LEU A 71 4.22 -11.78 1.38
N LYS A 72 3.86 -12.28 2.57
CA LYS A 72 4.22 -11.65 3.84
C LYS A 72 5.74 -11.54 4.03
N LEU A 73 6.46 -12.62 3.75
CA LEU A 73 7.93 -12.63 3.84
C LEU A 73 8.56 -11.60 2.89
N ILE A 74 8.09 -11.54 1.65
CA ILE A 74 8.61 -10.59 0.65
C ILE A 74 8.34 -9.14 1.09
N LEU A 75 7.12 -8.84 1.56
CA LEU A 75 6.78 -7.50 2.05
C LEU A 75 7.65 -7.08 3.23
N ASP A 76 7.86 -7.99 4.20
CA ASP A 76 8.70 -7.72 5.36
C ASP A 76 10.16 -7.46 4.96
N LEU A 77 10.70 -8.22 3.99
CA LEU A 77 12.05 -8.00 3.45
C LEU A 77 12.17 -6.66 2.74
N MET A 78 11.18 -6.29 1.92
CA MET A 78 11.17 -5.00 1.23
C MET A 78 11.11 -3.83 2.22
N ASN A 79 10.32 -3.95 3.28
CA ASN A 79 10.23 -2.92 4.32
C ASN A 79 11.55 -2.76 5.08
N GLN A 80 12.24 -3.87 5.38
CA GLN A 80 13.59 -3.84 5.96
C GLN A 80 14.60 -3.17 5.04
N VAL A 81 14.56 -3.46 3.74
CA VAL A 81 15.43 -2.83 2.74
C VAL A 81 15.19 -1.32 2.67
N GLU A 82 13.95 -0.86 2.63
CA GLU A 82 13.68 0.58 2.60
C GLU A 82 14.09 1.30 3.89
N ARG A 83 13.89 0.64 5.04
CA ARG A 83 14.40 1.15 6.32
C ARG A 83 15.93 1.31 6.28
N LEU A 84 16.66 0.28 5.86
CA LEU A 84 18.13 0.32 5.76
C LEU A 84 18.62 1.41 4.80
N LYS A 85 17.97 1.56 3.65
CA LYS A 85 18.28 2.64 2.71
C LYS A 85 18.01 4.02 3.32
N SER A 86 16.93 4.17 4.09
CA SER A 86 16.62 5.42 4.78
C SER A 86 17.66 5.77 5.84
N GLU A 87 18.10 4.79 6.63
CA GLU A 87 19.18 4.95 7.62
C GLU A 87 20.46 5.44 6.93
N LEU A 88 20.87 4.80 5.82
CA LEU A 88 22.06 5.19 5.06
C LEU A 88 21.97 6.62 4.47
N ARG A 89 20.79 7.01 3.97
CA ARG A 89 20.53 8.38 3.48
C ARG A 89 20.59 9.42 4.59
N SER A 90 20.16 9.08 5.80
CA SER A 90 20.18 9.98 6.96
C SER A 90 21.57 10.16 7.60
N GLN A 91 22.53 9.31 7.23
CA GLN A 91 23.93 9.40 7.68
C GLN A 91 24.82 10.26 6.78
N HIS A 92 24.31 10.75 5.65
CA HIS A 92 24.96 11.68 4.74
C HIS A 92 24.34 13.08 4.85
#